data_AF-A0A8B8YQA0-F1
#
_entry.id   AF-A0A8B8YQA0-F1
#
_cell.length_a   1.000
_cell.length_b   1.000
_cell.length_c   1.000
_cell.angle_alpha   90.00
_cell.angle_beta   90.00
_cell.angle_gamma   90.00
#
_symmetry.space_group_name_H-M   'P 1'
#
loop_
_entity.id
_entity.type
_entity.pdbx_description
1 polymer ?
#
loop_
_entity_poly.entity_id
_entity_poly.type
_entity_poly.pdbx_seq_one_letter_code
_entity_poly.pdbx_strand_id
1 'polypeptide(L)'
;MLTVLAPEMGGCRVLGQVWGGWRRGPGVRAAPTASSFGTEARHQQQRRGSSKRSGPLDDQPFSGLLRPENLSREELVDVLRAAVVDQKGPLVTLNKPQGLPVTGKPGELTLLSVLPELSQSLGLGERELQVVRASGKETSGLVLLSSCPQTASRLQKFFTHSQRARRPTVTYCAVTDGIPATSEGTIQAALKLEHIDGVNLVVPVKSPSRKDILEGVKRTLSYFRVVATGSGCALVQLQPLTGPG
;
A
#
# COMPACT_ATOMS: atom_id res chain seq x y z
N MET A 1 39.27 -52.94 -10.74
CA MET A 1 37.87 -52.86 -11.20
C MET A 1 37.48 -51.39 -11.24
N LEU A 2 37.33 -50.86 -12.46
CA LEU A 2 36.87 -49.50 -12.71
C LEU A 2 35.43 -49.33 -12.24
N THR A 3 35.13 -48.24 -11.55
CA THR A 3 34.03 -47.34 -11.95
C THR A 3 34.33 -45.95 -11.39
N VAL A 4 34.71 -45.05 -12.30
CA VAL A 4 34.67 -43.60 -12.15
C VAL A 4 33.25 -43.16 -12.52
N LEU A 5 32.63 -42.23 -11.80
CA LEU A 5 31.61 -41.32 -12.35
C LEU A 5 31.47 -40.05 -11.48
N ALA A 6 31.31 -38.94 -12.19
CA ALA A 6 31.49 -37.53 -11.86
C ALA A 6 30.54 -36.93 -10.78
N PRO A 7 30.88 -35.74 -10.24
CA PRO A 7 29.96 -34.92 -9.44
C PRO A 7 29.18 -33.89 -10.30
N GLU A 8 28.11 -33.36 -9.70
CA GLU A 8 27.42 -32.08 -10.02
C GLU A 8 26.60 -31.96 -11.32
N MET A 9 25.28 -31.78 -11.16
CA MET A 9 24.41 -30.77 -11.80
C MET A 9 23.07 -30.82 -11.03
N GLY A 10 22.61 -29.80 -10.31
CA GLY A 10 22.37 -28.45 -10.80
C GLY A 10 20.88 -28.28 -11.14
N GLY A 11 20.01 -28.36 -10.12
CA GLY A 11 18.55 -28.27 -10.25
C GLY A 11 17.98 -26.94 -9.75
N CYS A 12 18.51 -25.81 -10.23
CA CYS A 12 17.93 -24.50 -9.98
C CYS A 12 16.58 -24.37 -10.70
N ARG A 13 15.47 -24.38 -9.94
CA ARG A 13 14.20 -23.85 -10.45
C ARG A 13 14.29 -22.32 -10.46
N VAL A 14 14.70 -21.79 -11.60
CA VAL A 14 14.65 -20.37 -11.93
C VAL A 14 13.18 -19.96 -12.01
N LEU A 15 12.69 -19.27 -10.99
CA LEU A 15 11.47 -18.46 -11.12
C LEU A 15 11.79 -17.31 -12.07
N GLY A 16 11.24 -17.42 -13.28
CA GLY A 16 11.46 -16.48 -14.37
C GLY A 16 11.15 -15.05 -13.95
N GLN A 17 12.14 -14.19 -14.13
CA GLN A 17 11.98 -12.75 -14.06
C GLN A 17 11.13 -12.31 -15.26
N VAL A 18 9.89 -11.88 -15.02
CA VAL A 18 9.10 -11.19 -16.03
C VAL A 18 9.46 -9.71 -15.98
N TRP A 19 10.42 -9.33 -16.81
CA TRP A 19 10.62 -7.93 -17.19
C TRP A 19 9.71 -7.60 -18.37
N GLY A 20 8.55 -7.02 -18.08
CA GLY A 20 7.66 -6.47 -19.09
C GLY A 20 7.89 -4.96 -19.25
N GLY A 21 8.87 -4.58 -20.06
CA GLY A 21 9.01 -3.21 -20.53
C GLY A 21 7.89 -2.85 -21.49
N TRP A 22 7.12 -1.80 -21.21
CA TRP A 22 6.06 -1.33 -22.09
C TRP A 22 6.66 -0.63 -23.32
N ARG A 23 6.55 -1.24 -24.51
CA ARG A 23 6.68 -0.51 -25.78
C ARG A 23 5.32 0.05 -26.19
N ARG A 24 5.29 1.35 -26.54
CA ARG A 24 4.12 1.99 -27.17
C ARG A 24 4.00 1.53 -28.62
N GLY A 25 2.87 0.94 -28.98
CA GLY A 25 2.41 0.87 -30.37
C GLY A 25 1.48 2.06 -30.70
N PRO A 26 1.41 2.49 -31.98
CA PRO A 26 0.62 3.65 -32.39
C PRO A 26 -0.88 3.34 -32.43
N GLY A 27 -1.69 4.36 -32.16
CA GLY A 27 -3.08 4.24 -31.77
C GLY A 27 -4.10 3.96 -32.86
N VAL A 28 -5.26 3.53 -32.40
CA VAL A 28 -6.54 3.65 -33.08
C VAL A 28 -7.50 4.32 -32.09
N ARG A 29 -8.06 5.46 -32.50
CA ARG A 29 -9.08 6.19 -31.73
C ARG A 29 -10.39 5.40 -31.77
N ALA A 30 -10.91 5.02 -30.61
CA ALA A 30 -12.32 4.69 -30.44
C ALA A 30 -12.98 5.81 -29.60
N ALA A 31 -14.12 6.29 -30.06
CA ALA A 31 -14.89 7.37 -29.46
C ALA A 31 -15.42 7.00 -28.06
N PRO A 32 -15.61 7.96 -27.13
CA PRO A 32 -16.11 7.67 -25.80
C PRO A 32 -17.63 7.52 -25.85
N THR A 33 -18.13 6.28 -25.75
CA THR A 33 -19.51 6.04 -25.31
C THR A 33 -19.57 6.25 -23.80
N ALA A 34 -20.32 7.26 -23.38
CA ALA A 34 -20.61 7.55 -21.99
C ALA A 34 -21.43 6.41 -21.38
N SER A 35 -20.77 5.48 -20.68
CA SER A 35 -21.46 4.59 -19.74
C SER A 35 -21.69 5.37 -18.46
N SER A 36 -22.94 5.79 -18.23
CA SER A 36 -23.39 6.33 -16.96
C SER A 36 -23.17 5.27 -15.87
N PHE A 37 -22.28 5.57 -14.93
CA PHE A 37 -22.13 4.79 -13.71
C PHE A 37 -23.37 5.04 -12.83
N GLY A 38 -24.39 4.20 -13.01
CA GLY A 38 -25.50 4.08 -12.07
C GLY A 38 -25.03 3.31 -10.84
N THR A 39 -24.81 3.99 -9.72
CA THR A 39 -24.67 3.34 -8.41
C THR A 39 -26.06 3.26 -7.79
N GLU A 40 -26.88 2.30 -8.24
CA GLU A 40 -27.99 1.85 -7.40
C GLU A 40 -27.38 1.05 -6.24
N ALA A 41 -27.39 1.62 -5.04
CA ALA A 41 -27.23 0.85 -3.81
C ALA A 41 -28.46 -0.07 -3.69
N ARG A 42 -28.39 -1.25 -4.31
CA ARG A 42 -29.44 -2.26 -4.18
C ARG A 42 -29.35 -2.90 -2.81
N HIS A 43 -30.05 -2.30 -1.85
CA HIS A 43 -30.69 -3.06 -0.78
C HIS A 43 -31.80 -3.92 -1.41
N GLN A 44 -31.44 -5.03 -2.03
CA GLN A 44 -32.36 -6.14 -2.24
C GLN A 44 -31.68 -7.41 -1.77
N GLN A 45 -32.04 -7.82 -0.55
CA GLN A 45 -31.79 -9.16 -0.03
C GLN A 45 -32.40 -10.19 -0.99
N GLN A 46 -31.60 -10.72 -1.90
CA GLN A 46 -31.94 -11.99 -2.54
C GLN A 46 -31.68 -13.11 -1.53
N ARG A 47 -32.76 -13.52 -0.85
CA ARG A 47 -32.83 -14.78 -0.13
C ARG A 47 -32.69 -15.94 -1.12
N ARG A 48 -31.48 -16.48 -1.29
CA ARG A 48 -31.29 -17.83 -1.85
C ARG A 48 -30.10 -18.53 -1.18
N GLY A 49 -30.39 -19.71 -0.62
CA GLY A 49 -29.40 -20.72 -0.24
C GLY A 49 -28.83 -20.59 1.16
N SER A 50 -29.45 -21.28 2.12
CA SER A 50 -28.91 -21.53 3.45
C SER A 50 -27.64 -22.38 3.37
N SER A 51 -26.48 -21.75 3.25
CA SER A 51 -25.23 -22.32 3.74
C SER A 51 -25.12 -21.99 5.22
N LYS A 52 -24.93 -23.03 6.05
CA LYS A 52 -24.88 -22.95 7.51
C LYS A 52 -23.94 -21.83 7.97
N ARG A 53 -24.51 -20.82 8.63
CA ARG A 53 -23.74 -19.76 9.27
C ARG A 53 -22.93 -20.37 10.41
N SER A 54 -21.61 -20.36 10.26
CA SER A 54 -20.68 -20.36 11.39
C SER A 54 -21.03 -19.21 12.33
N GLY A 55 -20.85 -19.43 13.64
CA GLY A 55 -21.30 -18.58 14.75
C GLY A 55 -20.80 -17.12 14.73
N PRO A 56 -21.11 -16.32 15.76
CA PRO A 56 -20.69 -14.93 15.82
C PRO A 56 -19.17 -14.85 15.64
N LEU A 57 -18.74 -14.09 14.63
CA LEU A 57 -17.34 -13.72 14.47
C LEU A 57 -16.98 -12.96 15.74
N ASP A 58 -16.20 -13.58 16.62
CA ASP A 58 -15.66 -12.89 17.78
C ASP A 58 -15.01 -11.58 17.31
N ASP A 59 -15.26 -10.48 18.03
CA ASP A 59 -14.58 -9.17 17.87
C ASP A 59 -13.10 -9.26 18.27
N GLN A 60 -12.43 -10.37 17.98
CA GLN A 60 -11.00 -10.49 18.17
C GLN A 60 -10.31 -9.56 17.18
N PRO A 61 -9.49 -8.62 17.67
CA PRO A 61 -8.72 -7.75 16.78
C PRO A 61 -7.82 -8.62 15.90
N PHE A 62 -7.65 -8.22 14.63
CA PHE A 62 -6.73 -8.88 13.71
C PHE A 62 -5.36 -9.06 14.38
N SER A 63 -4.88 -10.30 14.47
CA SER A 63 -3.62 -10.63 15.17
C SER A 63 -2.38 -9.91 14.63
N GLY A 64 -2.46 -9.26 13.46
CA GLY A 64 -1.37 -8.49 12.85
C GLY A 64 -1.40 -6.98 13.14
N LEU A 65 -2.37 -6.48 13.91
CA LEU A 65 -2.48 -5.06 14.23
C LEU A 65 -1.56 -4.71 15.41
N LEU A 66 -0.55 -3.87 15.18
CA LEU A 66 0.23 -3.30 16.27
C LEU A 66 -0.54 -2.21 16.99
N ARG A 67 -0.36 -2.19 18.31
CA ARG A 67 -0.86 -1.15 19.22
C ARG A 67 0.35 -0.46 19.85
N PRO A 68 0.84 0.64 19.27
CA PRO A 68 2.00 1.35 19.80
C PRO A 68 1.84 1.79 21.26
N GLU A 69 0.60 1.97 21.73
CA GLU A 69 0.28 2.40 23.09
C GLU A 69 0.64 1.34 24.14
N ASN A 70 0.79 0.08 23.73
CA ASN A 70 1.12 -1.05 24.61
C ASN A 70 2.61 -1.45 24.54
N LEU A 71 3.42 -0.74 23.75
CA LEU A 71 4.82 -1.06 23.54
C LEU A 71 5.71 -0.05 24.25
N SER A 72 6.87 -0.51 24.71
CA SER A 72 7.99 0.36 25.01
C SER A 72 8.63 0.85 23.70
N ARG A 73 9.43 1.90 23.83
CA ARG A 73 10.22 2.46 22.72
C ARG A 73 11.21 1.42 22.18
N GLU A 74 11.86 0.70 23.07
CA GLU A 74 12.85 -0.34 22.77
C GLU A 74 12.19 -1.52 22.05
N GLU A 75 11.01 -1.97 22.54
CA GLU A 75 10.24 -3.02 21.89
C GLU A 75 9.83 -2.64 20.46
N LEU A 76 9.41 -1.39 20.23
CA LEU A 76 9.09 -0.92 18.88
C LEU A 76 10.32 -0.92 17.96
N VAL A 77 11.49 -0.52 18.48
CA VAL A 77 12.74 -0.57 17.72
C VAL A 77 13.10 -2.01 17.34
N ASP A 78 12.96 -2.96 18.26
CA ASP A 78 13.23 -4.37 17.98
C ASP A 78 12.27 -4.95 16.94
N VAL A 79 10.98 -4.59 17.02
CA VAL A 79 9.98 -4.96 16.00
C VAL A 79 10.35 -4.38 14.63
N LEU A 80 10.74 -3.11 14.55
CA LEU A 80 11.13 -2.47 13.29
C LEU A 80 12.44 -3.02 12.73
N ARG A 81 13.41 -3.37 13.59
CA ARG A 81 14.66 -4.01 13.20
C ARG A 81 14.40 -5.39 12.59
N ALA A 82 13.55 -6.19 13.24
CA ALA A 82 13.13 -7.49 12.71
C ALA A 82 12.34 -7.38 11.40
N ALA A 83 11.69 -6.24 11.16
CA ALA A 83 10.93 -5.97 9.94
C ALA A 83 11.77 -5.44 8.77
N VAL A 84 13.10 -5.28 8.91
CA VAL A 84 13.96 -4.86 7.80
C VAL A 84 13.98 -5.92 6.71
N VAL A 85 13.67 -5.49 5.48
CA VAL A 85 13.62 -6.34 4.28
C VAL A 85 14.90 -6.23 3.47
N ASP A 86 15.50 -5.03 3.40
CA ASP A 86 16.72 -4.79 2.63
C ASP A 86 17.49 -3.59 3.21
N GLN A 87 18.82 -3.69 3.23
CA GLN A 87 19.73 -2.61 3.64
C GLN A 87 20.89 -2.56 2.65
N LYS A 88 20.96 -1.50 1.84
CA LYS A 88 21.97 -1.32 0.77
C LYS A 88 22.47 0.11 0.71
N GLY A 89 23.75 0.27 1.01
CA GLY A 89 24.38 1.60 1.06
C GLY A 89 23.61 2.52 2.03
N PRO A 90 23.13 3.69 1.59
CA PRO A 90 22.37 4.59 2.45
C PRO A 90 20.88 4.20 2.59
N LEU A 91 20.38 3.20 1.87
CA LEU A 91 18.97 2.85 1.84
C LEU A 91 18.63 1.73 2.82
N VAL A 92 17.53 1.90 3.53
CA VAL A 92 16.90 0.87 4.36
C VAL A 92 15.44 0.73 3.94
N THR A 93 15.02 -0.50 3.68
CA THR A 93 13.63 -0.84 3.41
C THR A 93 13.13 -1.76 4.51
N LEU A 94 12.01 -1.40 5.13
CA LEU A 94 11.37 -2.22 6.17
C LEU A 94 9.89 -2.44 5.87
N ASN A 95 9.33 -3.53 6.36
CA ASN A 95 7.91 -3.85 6.27
C ASN A 95 7.17 -3.29 7.49
N LYS A 96 6.61 -2.09 7.37
CA LYS A 96 5.88 -1.44 8.46
C LYS A 96 4.64 -2.26 8.81
N PRO A 97 4.46 -2.62 10.09
CA PRO A 97 3.25 -3.24 10.57
C PRO A 97 2.04 -2.30 10.47
N GLN A 98 0.84 -2.89 10.39
CA GLN A 98 -0.41 -2.13 10.48
C GLN A 98 -0.57 -1.57 11.90
N GLY A 99 -1.14 -0.38 12.04
CA GLY A 99 -1.40 0.25 13.33
C GLY A 99 -0.28 1.18 13.82
N LEU A 100 0.93 1.08 13.25
CA LEU A 100 2.02 2.03 13.54
C LEU A 100 1.84 3.33 12.71
N PRO A 101 1.60 4.49 13.35
CA PRO A 101 1.57 5.77 12.66
C PRO A 101 2.98 6.20 12.20
N VAL A 102 3.04 6.93 11.09
CA VAL A 102 4.31 7.50 10.60
C VAL A 102 4.71 8.69 11.45
N THR A 103 3.75 9.56 11.73
CA THR A 103 3.88 10.80 12.50
C THR A 103 2.80 10.85 13.58
N GLY A 104 3.02 11.57 14.66
CA GLY A 104 2.07 11.67 15.78
C GLY A 104 2.36 12.88 16.66
N LYS A 105 1.61 13.02 17.74
CA LYS A 105 1.83 14.08 18.73
C LYS A 105 3.13 13.80 19.51
N PRO A 106 3.76 14.84 20.09
CA PRO A 106 4.88 14.64 21.00
C PRO A 106 4.53 13.64 22.10
N GLY A 107 5.40 12.66 22.33
CA GLY A 107 5.18 11.57 23.29
C GLY A 107 4.54 10.30 22.71
N GLU A 108 3.95 10.35 21.51
CA GLU A 108 3.40 9.15 20.87
C GLU A 108 4.51 8.29 20.21
N LEU A 109 4.35 6.97 20.30
CA LEU A 109 5.19 6.03 19.57
C LEU A 109 4.77 5.98 18.10
N THR A 110 5.68 6.39 17.23
CA THR A 110 5.48 6.53 15.78
C THR A 110 6.75 6.04 15.09
N LEU A 111 6.68 5.79 13.78
CA LEU A 111 7.88 5.47 13.00
C LEU A 111 8.95 6.57 13.15
N LEU A 112 8.56 7.85 13.01
CA LEU A 112 9.50 8.97 13.12
C LEU A 112 10.14 9.06 14.50
N SER A 113 9.36 8.83 15.56
CA SER A 113 9.84 9.06 16.92
C SER A 113 10.93 8.08 17.34
N VAL A 114 11.08 6.93 16.68
CA VAL A 114 12.10 5.90 17.00
C VAL A 114 13.22 5.77 15.94
N LEU A 115 13.26 6.65 14.94
CA LEU A 115 14.30 6.58 13.90
C LEU A 115 15.74 6.72 14.41
N PRO A 116 16.04 7.57 15.41
CA PRO A 116 17.39 7.65 15.97
C PRO A 116 17.87 6.32 16.55
N GLU A 117 17.05 5.67 17.37
CA GLU A 117 17.35 4.39 18.02
C GLU A 117 17.38 3.26 17.00
N LEU A 118 16.48 3.28 16.02
CA LEU A 118 16.52 2.35 14.90
C LEU A 118 17.83 2.47 14.13
N SER A 119 18.29 3.68 13.83
CA SER A 119 19.54 3.94 13.10
C SER A 119 20.75 3.37 13.83
N GLN A 120 20.85 3.61 15.14
CA GLN A 120 21.90 3.04 15.99
C GLN A 120 21.86 1.51 15.95
N SER A 121 20.67 0.94 16.08
CA SER A 121 20.51 -0.51 16.11
C SER A 121 20.78 -1.24 14.79
N LEU A 122 20.74 -0.52 13.67
CA LEU A 122 21.10 -0.99 12.34
C LEU A 122 22.58 -0.78 12.00
N GLY A 123 23.38 -0.28 12.95
CA GLY A 123 24.81 -0.02 12.74
C GLY A 123 25.09 1.16 11.81
N LEU A 124 24.15 2.10 11.66
CA LEU A 124 24.31 3.28 10.82
C LEU A 124 25.00 4.46 11.54
N GLY A 125 25.31 4.28 12.83
CA GLY A 125 25.94 5.29 13.68
C GLY A 125 25.06 6.50 13.92
N GLU A 126 25.66 7.69 13.98
CA GLU A 126 24.97 8.98 14.18
C GLU A 126 24.20 9.48 12.95
N ARG A 127 24.07 8.68 11.89
CA ARG A 127 23.36 9.11 10.69
C ARG A 127 21.87 9.08 10.94
N GLU A 128 21.23 10.23 10.81
CA GLU A 128 19.78 10.31 10.92
C GLU A 128 19.10 9.61 9.73
N LEU A 129 18.26 8.61 10.04
CA LEU A 129 17.39 7.99 9.05
C LEU A 129 16.26 8.95 8.69
N GLN A 130 16.05 9.18 7.39
CA GLN A 130 14.96 10.01 6.89
C GLN A 130 13.93 9.17 6.16
N VAL A 131 12.65 9.44 6.42
CA VAL A 131 11.54 8.79 5.69
C VAL A 131 11.46 9.35 4.28
N VAL A 132 11.69 8.48 3.29
CA VAL A 132 11.50 8.80 1.88
C VAL A 132 10.04 8.58 1.49
N ARG A 133 9.47 7.45 1.92
CA ARG A 133 8.09 7.08 1.68
C ARG A 133 7.62 6.07 2.73
N ALA A 134 6.43 6.30 3.27
CA ALA A 134 5.76 5.40 4.17
C ALA A 134 4.25 5.50 3.94
N SER A 135 3.53 4.39 4.17
CA SER A 135 2.06 4.39 4.16
C SER A 135 1.52 4.74 5.54
N GLY A 136 0.25 5.14 5.62
CA GLY A 136 -0.39 5.61 6.86
C GLY A 136 -0.56 4.52 7.94
N LYS A 137 -1.13 4.93 9.08
CA LYS A 137 -1.38 4.07 10.25
C LYS A 137 -2.10 2.77 9.88
N GLU A 138 -3.20 2.91 9.15
CA GLU A 138 -4.11 1.80 8.81
C GLU A 138 -3.57 0.81 7.77
N THR A 139 -2.40 1.09 7.20
CA THR A 139 -1.79 0.28 6.14
C THR A 139 -0.48 -0.32 6.60
N SER A 140 -0.29 -1.62 6.39
CA SER A 140 1.02 -2.26 6.45
C SER A 140 1.77 -2.11 5.13
N GLY A 141 3.06 -2.43 5.13
CA GLY A 141 3.85 -2.59 3.91
C GLY A 141 5.15 -1.80 3.91
N LEU A 142 5.73 -1.68 2.74
CA LEU A 142 7.09 -1.16 2.61
C LEU A 142 7.20 0.31 2.99
N VAL A 143 8.21 0.59 3.80
CA VAL A 143 8.73 1.92 4.11
C VAL A 143 10.13 2.02 3.53
N LEU A 144 10.39 3.10 2.82
CA LEU A 144 11.71 3.43 2.30
C LEU A 144 12.32 4.55 3.15
N LEU A 145 13.48 4.26 3.73
CA LEU A 145 14.29 5.17 4.53
C LEU A 145 15.64 5.41 3.85
N SER A 146 16.28 6.53 4.18
CA SER A 146 17.63 6.83 3.75
C SER A 146 18.43 7.51 4.87
N SER A 147 19.63 7.01 5.13
CA SER A 147 20.60 7.63 6.06
C SER A 147 21.40 8.77 5.40
N CYS A 148 21.10 9.09 4.14
CA CYS A 148 21.76 10.13 3.35
C CYS A 148 20.71 11.18 2.94
N PRO A 149 20.81 12.44 3.43
CA PRO A 149 19.84 13.49 3.13
C PRO A 149 19.72 13.80 1.63
N GLN A 150 20.83 13.78 0.89
CA GLN A 150 20.81 14.04 -0.56
C GLN A 150 20.06 12.93 -1.31
N THR A 151 20.26 11.68 -0.92
CA THR A 151 19.55 10.52 -1.49
C THR A 151 18.07 10.57 -1.16
N ALA A 152 17.72 10.87 0.10
CA ALA A 152 16.34 11.02 0.53
C ALA A 152 15.60 12.10 -0.30
N SER A 153 16.19 13.29 -0.40
CA SER A 153 15.65 14.40 -1.18
C SER A 153 15.47 14.05 -2.66
N ARG A 154 16.45 13.37 -3.27
CA ARG A 154 16.37 12.95 -4.68
C ARG A 154 15.23 11.96 -4.90
N LEU A 155 15.05 10.99 -4.01
CA LEU A 155 13.98 10.01 -4.12
C LEU A 155 12.59 10.61 -3.87
N GLN A 156 12.45 11.50 -2.89
CA GLN A 156 11.21 12.26 -2.67
C GLN A 156 10.82 13.08 -3.91
N LYS A 157 11.78 13.73 -4.57
CA LYS A 157 11.58 14.41 -5.85
C LYS A 157 11.16 13.42 -6.94
N PHE A 158 11.83 12.28 -7.07
CA PHE A 158 11.47 11.23 -8.03
C PHE A 158 10.00 10.79 -7.87
N PHE A 159 9.55 10.54 -6.64
CA PHE A 159 8.18 10.16 -6.36
C PHE A 159 7.17 11.25 -6.70
N THR A 160 7.49 12.50 -6.34
CA THR A 160 6.68 13.67 -6.69
C THR A 160 6.56 13.85 -8.20
N HIS A 161 7.68 13.76 -8.93
CA HIS A 161 7.69 13.86 -10.39
C HIS A 161 6.92 12.71 -11.05
N SER A 162 7.07 11.49 -10.56
CA SER A 162 6.36 10.32 -11.09
C SER A 162 4.85 10.46 -10.90
N GLN A 163 4.40 10.94 -9.74
CA GLN A 163 2.98 11.22 -9.48
C GLN A 163 2.44 12.30 -10.43
N ARG A 164 3.15 13.41 -10.62
CA ARG A 164 2.78 14.47 -11.59
C ARG A 164 2.68 13.92 -13.02
N ALA A 165 3.57 13.00 -13.39
CA ALA A 165 3.57 12.32 -14.68
C ALA A 165 2.56 11.15 -14.77
N ARG A 166 1.75 10.91 -13.73
CA ARG A 166 0.81 9.77 -13.61
C ARG A 166 1.48 8.42 -13.88
N ARG A 167 2.72 8.27 -13.39
CA ARG A 167 3.48 7.03 -13.45
C ARG A 167 3.33 6.30 -12.12
N PRO A 168 2.78 5.07 -12.11
CA PRO A 168 2.64 4.31 -10.88
C PRO A 168 4.03 3.96 -10.34
N THR A 169 4.24 4.22 -9.05
CA THR A 169 5.51 3.93 -8.34
C THR A 169 5.32 3.01 -7.16
N VAL A 170 4.07 2.72 -6.79
CA VAL A 170 3.71 1.82 -5.69
C VAL A 170 2.58 0.93 -6.17
N THR A 171 2.64 -0.30 -5.71
CA THR A 171 1.62 -1.32 -5.88
C THR A 171 1.14 -1.72 -4.49
N TYR A 172 -0.15 -1.59 -4.25
CA TYR A 172 -0.83 -2.10 -3.05
C TYR A 172 -1.57 -3.38 -3.39
N CYS A 173 -1.75 -4.22 -2.38
CA CYS A 173 -2.65 -5.36 -2.44
C CYS A 173 -3.74 -5.17 -1.38
N ALA A 174 -4.98 -5.48 -1.73
CA ALA A 174 -6.12 -5.44 -0.82
C ALA A 174 -7.03 -6.64 -1.07
N VAL A 175 -7.69 -7.12 -0.02
CA VAL A 175 -8.78 -8.07 -0.15
C VAL A 175 -10.09 -7.29 -0.09
N THR A 176 -10.96 -7.49 -1.08
CA THR A 176 -12.30 -6.87 -1.12
C THR A 176 -13.35 -7.88 -0.69
N ASP A 177 -14.35 -7.41 0.06
CA ASP A 177 -15.62 -8.10 0.19
C ASP A 177 -16.41 -7.91 -1.12
N GLY A 178 -16.78 -9.02 -1.76
CA GLY A 178 -17.27 -9.02 -3.13
C GLY A 178 -16.14 -9.06 -4.18
N ILE A 179 -16.53 -9.46 -5.39
CA ILE A 179 -15.65 -9.52 -6.56
C ILE A 179 -15.98 -8.33 -7.46
N PRO A 180 -15.00 -7.48 -7.85
CA PRO A 180 -15.22 -6.41 -8.81
C PRO A 180 -15.83 -6.93 -10.12
N ALA A 181 -16.79 -6.20 -10.68
CA ALA A 181 -17.49 -6.61 -11.90
C ALA A 181 -16.56 -6.74 -13.12
N THR A 182 -15.46 -5.98 -13.15
CA THR A 182 -14.41 -6.11 -14.17
C THR A 182 -13.12 -6.63 -13.52
N SER A 183 -12.37 -7.45 -14.25
CA SER A 183 -11.12 -8.04 -13.76
C SER A 183 -9.97 -7.02 -13.66
N GLU A 184 -10.08 -5.90 -14.35
CA GLU A 184 -9.13 -4.78 -14.28
C GLU A 184 -9.82 -3.48 -14.71
N GLY A 185 -9.16 -2.35 -14.47
CA GLY A 185 -9.62 -1.06 -14.95
C GLY A 185 -9.06 0.10 -14.14
N THR A 186 -9.80 1.22 -14.19
CA THR A 186 -9.45 2.44 -13.48
C THR A 186 -10.53 2.80 -12.48
N ILE A 187 -10.15 3.17 -11.27
CA ILE A 187 -11.04 3.75 -10.26
C ILE A 187 -10.83 5.26 -10.30
N GLN A 188 -11.90 5.99 -10.61
CA GLN A 188 -11.93 7.45 -10.56
C GLN A 188 -12.95 7.89 -9.52
N ALA A 189 -12.48 8.62 -8.51
CA ALA A 189 -13.33 9.14 -7.44
C ALA A 189 -12.85 10.51 -7.00
N ALA A 190 -13.78 11.42 -6.71
CA ALA A 190 -13.46 12.64 -5.99
C ALA A 190 -13.57 12.35 -4.49
N LEU A 191 -12.51 12.64 -3.74
CA LEU A 191 -12.39 12.30 -2.33
C LEU A 191 -12.17 13.55 -1.50
N LYS A 192 -12.76 13.60 -0.31
CA LYS A 192 -12.54 14.63 0.70
C LYS A 192 -12.09 13.97 2.00
N LEU A 193 -11.18 14.61 2.72
CA LEU A 193 -10.88 14.25 4.10
C LEU A 193 -11.85 15.00 5.01
N GLU A 194 -12.64 14.29 5.79
CA GLU A 194 -13.58 14.84 6.76
C GLU A 194 -13.23 14.40 8.17
N HIS A 195 -13.45 15.27 9.14
CA HIS A 195 -13.27 14.98 10.55
C HIS A 195 -14.64 14.72 11.17
N ILE A 196 -14.92 13.45 11.48
CA ILE A 196 -16.22 12.99 12.00
C ILE A 196 -15.92 12.23 13.30
N ASP A 197 -16.55 12.64 14.40
CA ASP A 197 -16.43 11.98 15.72
C ASP A 197 -14.99 11.76 16.19
N GLY A 198 -14.10 12.73 15.94
CA GLY A 198 -12.68 12.63 16.32
C GLY A 198 -11.82 11.82 15.34
N VAL A 199 -12.40 11.27 14.27
CA VAL A 199 -11.72 10.43 13.27
C VAL A 199 -11.65 11.13 11.92
N ASN A 200 -10.47 11.04 11.29
CA ASN A 200 -10.30 11.52 9.92
C ASN A 200 -10.72 10.43 8.93
N LEU A 201 -11.77 10.67 8.16
CA LEU A 201 -12.32 9.74 7.18
C LEU A 201 -12.18 10.29 5.76
N VAL A 202 -11.86 9.40 4.82
CA VAL A 202 -11.83 9.74 3.40
C VAL A 202 -13.18 9.38 2.79
N VAL A 203 -13.94 10.40 2.40
CA VAL A 203 -15.32 10.27 1.93
C VAL A 203 -15.41 10.58 0.43
N PRO A 204 -16.14 9.77 -0.37
CA PRO A 204 -16.36 10.06 -1.77
C PRO A 204 -17.40 11.18 -1.96
N VAL A 205 -17.08 12.13 -2.84
CA VAL A 205 -17.96 13.25 -3.22
C VAL A 205 -18.50 13.02 -4.62
N LYS A 206 -19.82 12.89 -4.74
CA LYS A 206 -20.49 12.73 -6.04
C LYS A 206 -20.57 14.08 -6.75
N SER A 207 -20.20 14.11 -8.04
CA SER A 207 -20.30 15.29 -8.91
C SER A 207 -19.78 16.60 -8.27
N PRO A 208 -18.50 16.66 -7.86
CA PRO A 208 -17.96 17.81 -7.14
C PRO A 208 -18.00 19.09 -7.99
N SER A 209 -18.51 20.16 -7.39
CA SER A 209 -18.50 21.51 -7.94
C SER A 209 -17.11 22.14 -7.89
N ARG A 210 -16.95 23.31 -8.52
CA ARG A 210 -15.70 24.09 -8.42
C ARG A 210 -15.42 24.54 -6.98
N LYS A 211 -16.47 24.84 -6.21
CA LYS A 211 -16.36 25.22 -4.80
C LYS A 211 -15.80 24.06 -3.97
N ASP A 212 -16.32 22.86 -4.17
CA ASP A 212 -15.87 21.66 -3.43
C ASP A 212 -14.38 21.39 -3.65
N ILE A 213 -13.90 21.57 -4.89
CA ILE A 213 -12.48 21.38 -5.23
C ILE A 213 -11.61 22.41 -4.49
N LEU A 214 -12.06 23.66 -4.38
CA LEU A 214 -11.37 24.70 -3.61
C LEU A 214 -11.39 24.41 -2.10
N GLU A 215 -12.46 23.77 -1.61
CA GLU A 215 -12.62 23.33 -0.22
C GLU A 215 -11.95 21.98 0.08
N GLY A 216 -11.03 21.53 -0.78
CA GLY A 216 -10.16 20.40 -0.51
C GLY A 216 -10.59 19.06 -1.11
N VAL A 217 -11.64 19.01 -1.92
CA VAL A 217 -11.99 17.80 -2.68
C VAL A 217 -10.94 17.55 -3.77
N LYS A 218 -10.36 16.35 -3.77
CA LYS A 218 -9.32 15.93 -4.73
C LYS A 218 -9.87 14.85 -5.65
N ARG A 219 -9.72 15.06 -6.96
CA ARG A 219 -9.98 14.00 -7.96
C ARG A 219 -8.84 13.00 -7.93
N THR A 220 -9.18 11.73 -7.73
CA THR A 220 -8.23 10.63 -7.65
C THR A 220 -8.41 9.65 -8.79
N LEU A 221 -7.30 9.00 -9.16
CA LEU A 221 -7.21 7.99 -10.21
C LEU A 221 -6.25 6.90 -9.76
N SER A 222 -6.74 5.66 -9.78
CA SER A 222 -5.96 4.45 -9.48
C SER A 222 -6.23 3.39 -10.54
N TYR A 223 -5.20 2.63 -10.93
CA TYR A 223 -5.40 1.39 -11.67
C TYR A 223 -5.64 0.24 -10.71
N PHE A 224 -6.48 -0.71 -11.12
CA PHE A 224 -6.68 -1.93 -10.38
C PHE A 224 -6.69 -3.16 -11.27
N ARG A 225 -6.35 -4.31 -10.69
CA ARG A 225 -6.42 -5.63 -11.31
C ARG A 225 -6.74 -6.68 -10.27
N VAL A 226 -7.71 -7.54 -10.55
CA VAL A 226 -8.03 -8.73 -9.76
C VAL A 226 -6.94 -9.78 -10.01
N VAL A 227 -6.29 -10.21 -8.93
CA VAL A 227 -5.20 -11.19 -8.95
C VAL A 227 -5.73 -12.60 -8.68
N ALA A 228 -6.66 -12.71 -7.73
CA ALA A 228 -7.29 -13.97 -7.37
C ALA A 228 -8.69 -13.70 -6.80
N THR A 229 -9.56 -14.71 -6.87
CA THR A 229 -10.90 -14.68 -6.27
C THR A 229 -11.13 -15.95 -5.46
N GLY A 230 -11.96 -15.87 -4.43
CA GLY A 230 -12.29 -17.00 -3.58
C GLY A 230 -13.23 -16.61 -2.46
N SER A 231 -14.16 -17.51 -2.10
CA SER A 231 -15.10 -17.30 -0.98
C SER A 231 -15.91 -15.99 -1.05
N GLY A 232 -16.24 -15.53 -2.25
CA GLY A 232 -16.95 -14.26 -2.46
C GLY A 232 -16.07 -13.00 -2.37
N CYS A 233 -14.77 -13.16 -2.10
CA CYS A 233 -13.80 -12.07 -2.02
C CYS A 233 -12.88 -12.04 -3.24
N ALA A 234 -12.17 -10.92 -3.42
CA ALA A 234 -11.11 -10.78 -4.40
C ALA A 234 -9.82 -10.22 -3.79
N LEU A 235 -8.67 -10.78 -4.18
CA LEU A 235 -7.37 -10.14 -4.00
C LEU A 235 -7.14 -9.20 -5.18
N VAL A 236 -6.99 -7.91 -4.88
CA VAL A 236 -6.87 -6.84 -5.86
C VAL A 236 -5.53 -6.14 -5.73
N GLN A 237 -4.83 -5.99 -6.84
CA GLN A 237 -3.67 -5.13 -6.98
C GLN A 237 -4.12 -3.71 -7.33
N LEU A 238 -3.59 -2.70 -6.65
CA LEU A 238 -3.94 -1.29 -6.79
C LEU A 238 -2.69 -0.44 -7.04
N GLN A 239 -2.76 0.45 -8.02
CA GLN A 239 -1.67 1.37 -8.36
C GLN A 239 -2.20 2.81 -8.42
N PRO A 240 -2.07 3.60 -7.34
CA PRO A 240 -2.51 4.97 -7.34
C PRO A 240 -1.63 5.82 -8.26
N LEU A 241 -2.27 6.59 -9.15
CA LEU A 241 -1.59 7.57 -10.01
C LEU A 241 -1.63 8.97 -9.41
N THR A 242 -2.59 9.20 -8.52
CA THR A 242 -2.77 10.42 -7.74
C THR A 242 -2.73 10.07 -6.26
N GLY A 243 -2.21 10.96 -5.42
CA GLY A 243 -2.36 10.84 -3.97
C GLY A 243 -3.48 11.75 -3.47
N PRO A 244 -4.24 11.34 -2.43
CA PRO A 244 -4.90 12.29 -1.57
C PRO A 244 -3.76 13.01 -0.84
N GLY A 245 -3.29 14.13 -1.41
CA GLY A 245 -2.15 14.86 -0.84
C GLY A 245 -2.45 15.40 0.56
#